data_AF-A0A7J7I1C9-F1
#
_entry.id   AF-A0A7J7I1C9-F1
#
_cell.length_a   1.000
_cell.length_b   1.000
_cell.length_c   1.000
_cell.angle_alpha   90.00
_cell.angle_beta   90.00
_cell.angle_gamma   90.00
#
_symmetry.space_group_name_H-M   'P 1'
#
loop_
_entity.id
_entity.type
_entity.pdbx_description
1 polymer ?
#
loop_
_entity_poly.entity_id
_entity_poly.type
_entity_poly.pdbx_seq_one_letter_code
_entity_poly.pdbx_strand_id
1 'polypeptide(L)'
;MTLIFDPSVSPDYNILAVRARQWRGVDFCVALYSSSTRTWVFSGSSFTYLSSIIFENGVFLDGKIYWPTCLSEISIYYDCIGHEFVPYPMPHDRLTKELLHFGEFGGHLQLVEFHDDCIRYFQVLELKADCSKWFVKHRIDLHLGVVDFPEMYR
;
A
#
# COMPACT_ATOMS: atom_id res chain seq x y z
N MET A 1 -7.77 -0.97 -8.09
CA MET A 1 -6.99 -1.36 -9.30
C MET A 1 -5.67 -0.64 -9.21
N THR A 2 -4.57 -1.29 -9.56
CA THR A 2 -3.21 -0.76 -9.42
C THR A 2 -2.48 -0.87 -10.75
N LEU A 3 -1.84 0.21 -11.18
CA LEU A 3 -0.99 0.23 -12.36
C LEU A 3 0.35 -0.41 -12.01
N ILE A 4 0.78 -1.37 -12.82
CA ILE A 4 2.12 -1.94 -12.77
C ILE A 4 2.84 -1.44 -14.01
N PHE A 5 3.73 -0.49 -13.83
CA PHE A 5 4.45 0.12 -14.93
C PHE A 5 5.85 0.53 -14.50
N ASP A 6 6.84 0.04 -15.25
CA ASP A 6 8.22 0.46 -15.12
C ASP A 6 8.76 0.81 -16.51
N PRO A 7 8.84 2.11 -16.86
CA PRO A 7 9.29 2.55 -18.17
C PRO A 7 10.77 2.23 -18.44
N SER A 8 11.57 1.90 -17.40
CA SER A 8 12.96 1.48 -17.56
C SER A 8 13.09 0.03 -18.04
N VAL A 9 12.05 -0.79 -17.82
CA VAL A 9 12.02 -2.21 -18.18
C VAL A 9 11.27 -2.44 -19.50
N SER A 10 10.12 -1.81 -19.69
CA SER A 10 9.29 -1.98 -20.89
C SER A 10 8.38 -0.77 -21.15
N PRO A 11 8.06 -0.44 -22.41
CA PRO A 11 6.99 0.51 -22.72
C PRO A 11 5.59 -0.04 -22.39
N ASP A 12 5.46 -1.35 -22.19
CA ASP A 12 4.20 -1.99 -21.84
C ASP A 12 3.88 -1.82 -20.36
N TYR A 13 2.61 -1.60 -20.05
CA TYR A 13 2.09 -1.60 -18.69
C TYR A 13 1.17 -2.81 -18.45
N ASN A 14 1.06 -3.19 -17.18
CA ASN A 14 0.07 -4.14 -16.71
C ASN A 14 -0.88 -3.44 -15.72
N ILE A 15 -2.10 -3.95 -15.58
CA ILE A 15 -3.06 -3.47 -14.56
C ILE A 15 -3.45 -4.65 -13.69
N LEU A 16 -3.33 -4.49 -12.38
CA LEU A 16 -3.84 -5.45 -11.41
C LEU A 16 -5.17 -4.98 -10.84
N ALA A 17 -6.17 -5.86 -10.92
CA ALA A 17 -7.48 -5.65 -10.30
C ALA A 17 -7.73 -6.74 -9.26
N VAL A 18 -8.08 -6.33 -8.04
CA VAL A 18 -8.56 -7.23 -6.99
C VAL A 18 -10.06 -7.41 -7.17
N ARG A 19 -10.55 -8.64 -7.05
CA ARG A 19 -11.98 -8.96 -7.24
C ARG A 19 -12.40 -10.14 -6.38
N ALA A 20 -13.67 -10.16 -5.97
CA ALA A 20 -14.25 -11.35 -5.38
C ALA A 20 -14.41 -12.47 -6.43
N ARG A 21 -14.13 -13.72 -6.04
CA ARG A 21 -14.34 -14.90 -6.90
C ARG A 21 -15.82 -15.21 -7.14
N GLN A 22 -16.66 -14.88 -6.16
CA GLN A 22 -18.09 -15.12 -6.20
C GLN A 22 -18.83 -13.87 -5.74
N TRP A 23 -20.06 -13.70 -6.23
CA TRP A 23 -20.92 -12.60 -5.79
C TRP A 23 -21.21 -12.72 -4.28
N ARG A 24 -20.83 -11.69 -3.50
CA ARG A 24 -20.82 -11.70 -2.01
C ARG A 24 -19.89 -12.74 -1.37
N GLY A 25 -18.94 -13.30 -2.11
CA GLY A 25 -17.92 -14.17 -1.56
C GLY A 25 -16.87 -13.40 -0.76
N VAL A 26 -16.28 -14.07 0.23
CA VAL A 26 -15.13 -13.55 0.98
C VAL A 26 -13.79 -13.91 0.33
N ASP A 27 -13.78 -14.75 -0.70
CA ASP A 27 -12.57 -15.12 -1.41
C ASP A 27 -12.29 -14.16 -2.55
N PHE A 28 -11.11 -13.58 -2.56
CA PHE A 28 -10.66 -12.62 -3.56
C PHE A 28 -9.50 -13.21 -4.35
N CYS A 29 -9.39 -12.81 -5.60
CA CYS A 29 -8.27 -13.11 -6.48
C CYS A 29 -7.84 -11.86 -7.23
N VAL A 30 -6.74 -11.96 -7.98
CA VAL A 30 -6.33 -10.89 -8.88
C VAL A 30 -6.66 -11.20 -10.32
N ALA A 31 -6.94 -10.15 -11.08
CA ALA A 31 -6.96 -10.13 -12.52
C ALA A 31 -5.78 -9.28 -12.98
N LEU A 32 -4.97 -9.80 -13.90
CA LEU A 32 -3.86 -9.07 -14.49
C LEU A 32 -4.20 -8.79 -15.95
N TYR A 33 -4.26 -7.52 -16.31
CA TYR A 33 -4.26 -7.07 -17.70
C TYR A 33 -2.82 -6.86 -18.16
N SER A 34 -2.50 -7.29 -19.38
CA SER A 34 -1.26 -6.87 -20.04
C SER A 34 -1.56 -6.08 -21.30
N SER A 35 -0.94 -4.91 -21.43
CA SER A 35 -1.08 -4.07 -22.64
C SER A 35 -0.42 -4.70 -23.88
N SER A 36 0.62 -5.51 -23.68
CA SER A 36 1.33 -6.21 -24.76
C SER A 36 0.44 -7.26 -25.46
N THR A 37 -0.25 -8.09 -24.68
CA THR A 37 -1.16 -9.13 -25.17
C THR A 37 -2.59 -8.62 -25.34
N ARG A 38 -2.92 -7.48 -24.72
CA ARG A 38 -4.27 -6.90 -24.62
C ARG A 38 -5.29 -7.86 -24.01
N THR A 39 -4.85 -8.72 -23.10
CA THR A 39 -5.70 -9.73 -22.46
C THR A 39 -5.72 -9.59 -20.95
N TRP A 40 -6.81 -10.06 -20.35
CA TRP A 40 -6.94 -10.27 -18.92
C TRP A 40 -6.65 -11.74 -18.58
N VAL A 41 -5.76 -11.97 -17.61
CA VAL A 41 -5.46 -13.28 -17.06
C VAL A 41 -5.89 -13.32 -15.60
N PHE A 42 -6.55 -14.40 -15.21
CA PHE A 42 -7.05 -14.60 -13.86
C PHE A 42 -5.97 -15.35 -13.07
N SER A 43 -5.55 -14.83 -11.91
CA SER A 43 -4.64 -15.61 -11.05
C SER A 43 -5.39 -16.80 -10.46
N GLY A 44 -4.69 -17.94 -10.39
CA GLY A 44 -5.17 -19.13 -9.69
C GLY A 44 -5.11 -18.98 -8.16
N SER A 45 -4.34 -18.02 -7.66
CA SER A 45 -4.25 -17.69 -6.24
C SER A 45 -5.50 -16.96 -5.74
N SER A 46 -5.81 -17.18 -4.47
CA SER A 46 -6.86 -16.45 -3.77
C SER A 46 -6.47 -16.25 -2.32
N PHE A 47 -7.06 -15.22 -1.72
CA PHE A 47 -7.01 -15.02 -0.28
C PHE A 47 -8.44 -14.78 0.23
N THR A 48 -8.68 -15.14 1.48
CA THR A 48 -9.93 -14.81 2.16
C THR A 48 -9.81 -13.42 2.76
N TYR A 49 -10.80 -12.58 2.46
CA TYR A 49 -10.85 -11.18 2.83
C TYR A 49 -10.84 -10.99 4.34
N LEU A 50 -9.87 -10.21 4.78
CA LEU A 50 -9.84 -9.62 6.09
C LEU A 50 -10.47 -8.23 5.96
N SER A 51 -11.48 -7.92 6.78
CA SER A 51 -12.38 -6.76 6.63
C SER A 51 -11.76 -5.37 6.77
N SER A 52 -10.44 -5.26 6.64
CA SER A 52 -9.64 -4.09 6.98
C SER A 52 -8.62 -3.67 5.92
N ILE A 53 -8.43 -4.46 4.84
CA ILE A 53 -7.48 -4.13 3.76
C ILE A 53 -8.09 -3.08 2.81
N ILE A 54 -7.30 -2.06 2.46
CA ILE A 54 -7.69 -0.94 1.58
C ILE A 54 -7.12 -1.18 0.17
N PHE A 55 -7.89 -1.79 -0.71
CA PHE A 55 -7.43 -2.16 -2.07
C PHE A 55 -7.29 -0.97 -3.02
N GLU A 56 -7.87 0.17 -2.67
CA GLU A 56 -7.78 1.44 -3.40
C GLU A 56 -6.37 2.03 -3.33
N ASN A 57 -5.62 1.74 -2.26
CA ASN A 57 -4.30 2.32 -1.99
C ASN A 57 -3.17 1.34 -2.32
N GLY A 58 -3.33 0.52 -3.36
CA GLY A 58 -2.31 -0.44 -3.76
C GLY A 58 -1.07 0.22 -4.35
N VAL A 59 0.11 -0.13 -3.84
CA VAL A 59 1.40 0.43 -4.24
C VAL A 59 2.26 -0.64 -4.89
N PHE A 60 2.70 -0.41 -6.13
CA PHE A 60 3.65 -1.27 -6.82
C PHE A 60 5.09 -0.90 -6.42
N LEU A 61 5.86 -1.88 -5.95
CA LEU A 61 7.27 -1.75 -5.61
C LEU A 61 7.98 -3.09 -5.83
N ASP A 62 9.06 -3.09 -6.63
CA ASP A 62 9.95 -4.26 -6.82
C ASP A 62 9.21 -5.58 -7.11
N GLY A 63 8.33 -5.55 -8.11
CA GLY A 63 7.56 -6.73 -8.54
C GLY A 63 6.44 -7.14 -7.57
N LYS A 64 6.17 -6.36 -6.53
CA LYS A 64 5.17 -6.66 -5.51
C LYS A 64 4.14 -5.54 -5.45
N ILE A 65 2.90 -5.87 -5.07
CA ILE A 65 1.86 -4.87 -4.81
C ILE A 65 1.44 -4.95 -3.36
N TYR A 66 1.67 -3.88 -2.62
CA TYR A 66 1.35 -3.77 -1.20
C TYR A 66 0.01 -3.06 -1.03
N TRP A 67 -0.79 -3.50 -0.06
CA TRP A 67 -1.99 -2.79 0.37
C TRP A 67 -1.94 -2.53 1.87
N PRO A 68 -2.33 -1.34 2.35
CA PRO A 68 -2.40 -1.08 3.77
C PRO A 68 -3.68 -1.65 4.38
N THR A 69 -3.68 -1.82 5.70
CA THR A 69 -4.86 -2.08 6.52
C THR A 69 -4.90 -1.11 7.70
N CYS A 70 -6.09 -0.70 8.12
CA CYS A 70 -6.27 0.24 9.24
C CYS A 70 -6.54 -0.41 10.59
N LEU A 71 -6.89 -1.71 10.61
CA LEU A 71 -7.44 -2.38 11.79
C LEU A 71 -6.74 -3.71 12.08
N SER A 72 -5.51 -3.88 11.60
CA SER A 72 -4.74 -5.11 11.82
C SER A 72 -3.24 -4.83 11.81
N GLU A 73 -2.51 -5.59 12.62
CA GLU A 73 -1.04 -5.62 12.63
C GLU A 73 -0.45 -6.40 11.45
N ILE A 74 -1.29 -6.99 10.60
CA ILE A 74 -0.87 -7.77 9.45
C ILE A 74 -1.68 -7.31 8.23
N SER A 75 -0.97 -6.93 7.18
CA SER A 75 -1.55 -6.75 5.85
C SER A 75 -0.99 -7.77 4.87
N ILE A 76 -1.32 -7.63 3.59
CA ILE A 76 -0.85 -8.51 2.52
C ILE A 76 -0.26 -7.72 1.37
N TYR A 77 0.72 -8.32 0.71
CA TYR A 77 1.12 -7.93 -0.63
C TYR A 77 0.92 -9.09 -1.61
N TYR A 78 0.79 -8.77 -2.89
CA TYR A 78 0.78 -9.76 -3.97
C TYR A 78 2.17 -9.80 -4.62
N ASP A 79 2.82 -10.96 -4.60
CA ASP A 79 4.05 -11.20 -5.36
C ASP A 79 3.69 -11.48 -6.82
N CYS A 80 4.07 -10.58 -7.73
CA CYS A 80 3.77 -10.75 -9.14
C CYS A 80 4.62 -11.83 -9.81
N ILE A 81 5.73 -12.25 -9.20
CA ILE A 81 6.62 -13.30 -9.71
C ILE A 81 6.14 -14.67 -9.20
N GLY A 82 6.01 -14.82 -7.88
CA GLY A 82 5.50 -16.05 -7.25
C GLY A 82 4.01 -16.29 -7.46
N HIS A 83 3.26 -15.27 -7.91
CA HIS A 83 1.82 -15.27 -8.10
C HIS A 83 1.01 -15.58 -6.83
N GLU A 84 1.50 -15.18 -5.66
CA GLU A 84 0.91 -15.49 -4.37
C GLU A 84 0.65 -14.24 -3.50
N PHE A 85 -0.23 -14.40 -2.51
CA PHE A 85 -0.47 -13.39 -1.49
C PHE A 85 0.37 -13.72 -0.27
N VAL A 86 1.15 -12.76 0.20
CA VAL A 86 2.08 -12.94 1.32
C VAL A 86 1.76 -11.91 2.41
N PRO A 87 1.63 -12.33 3.68
CA PRO A 87 1.41 -11.40 4.78
C PRO A 87 2.67 -10.60 5.09
N TYR A 88 2.49 -9.35 5.53
CA TYR A 88 3.57 -8.51 6.04
C TYR A 88 3.07 -7.69 7.24
N PRO A 89 3.96 -7.26 8.16
CA PRO A 89 3.54 -6.55 9.35
C PRO A 89 3.07 -5.14 9.02
N MET A 90 2.09 -4.64 9.75
CA MET A 90 1.74 -3.22 9.86
C MET A 90 2.29 -2.66 11.17
N PRO A 91 2.59 -1.36 11.25
CA PRO A 91 3.26 -0.79 12.41
C PRO A 91 2.39 -0.85 13.68
N HIS A 92 1.06 -0.74 13.56
CA HIS A 92 0.12 -0.68 14.68
C HIS A 92 -1.20 -1.39 14.36
N ASP A 93 -1.93 -1.84 15.39
CA ASP A 93 -3.24 -2.51 15.26
C ASP A 93 -4.38 -1.55 14.89
N ARG A 94 -4.17 -0.26 15.13
CA ARG A 94 -5.12 0.82 14.83
C ARG A 94 -4.37 1.99 14.21
N LEU A 95 -4.46 2.10 12.88
CA LEU A 95 -4.16 3.38 12.25
C LEU A 95 -5.16 4.41 12.78
N THR A 96 -4.66 5.53 13.29
CA THR A 96 -5.44 6.62 13.89
C THR A 96 -6.27 7.30 12.80
N LYS A 97 -7.38 6.66 12.43
CA LYS A 97 -8.46 7.05 11.50
C LYS A 97 -8.09 7.39 10.06
N GLU A 98 -6.93 7.96 9.77
CA GLU A 98 -6.58 8.48 8.45
C GLU A 98 -5.11 8.19 8.14
N LEU A 99 -4.92 7.19 7.28
CA LEU A 99 -3.67 7.00 6.55
C LEU A 99 -3.50 8.24 5.65
N LEU A 100 -2.55 9.10 5.98
CA LEU A 100 -2.28 10.33 5.21
C LEU A 100 -1.70 9.99 3.86
N HIS A 101 -0.77 9.03 3.86
CA HIS A 101 -0.12 8.57 2.64
C HIS A 101 0.40 7.16 2.82
N PHE A 102 0.27 6.36 1.77
CA PHE A 102 0.93 5.08 1.63
C PHE A 102 1.42 4.99 0.19
N GLY A 103 2.72 4.86 0.03
CA GLY A 103 3.36 5.06 -1.26
C GLY A 103 4.78 4.56 -1.29
N GLU A 104 5.33 4.54 -2.51
CA GLU A 104 6.73 4.25 -2.75
C GLU A 104 7.50 5.57 -2.81
N PHE A 105 8.66 5.62 -2.16
CA PHE A 105 9.61 6.71 -2.26
C PHE A 105 11.06 6.21 -2.15
N GLY A 106 11.82 6.38 -3.23
CA GLY A 106 13.26 6.06 -3.26
C GLY A 106 13.56 4.57 -3.21
N GLY A 107 12.68 3.72 -3.73
CA GLY A 107 12.78 2.26 -3.66
C GLY A 107 12.29 1.67 -2.35
N HIS A 108 11.62 2.46 -1.52
CA HIS A 108 11.13 2.04 -0.21
C HIS A 108 9.64 2.29 -0.07
N LEU A 109 8.94 1.38 0.60
CA LEU A 109 7.54 1.57 0.94
C LEU A 109 7.45 2.43 2.20
N GLN A 110 6.68 3.52 2.11
CA GLN A 110 6.51 4.49 3.18
C GLN A 110 5.04 4.63 3.57
N LEU A 111 4.85 4.89 4.87
CA LEU A 111 3.56 5.18 5.47
C LEU A 111 3.68 6.51 6.22
N VAL A 112 2.74 7.41 5.98
CA VAL A 112 2.61 8.67 6.73
C VAL A 112 1.30 8.64 7.50
N GLU A 113 1.38 8.92 8.79
CA GLU A 113 0.24 8.88 9.71
C GLU A 113 0.39 9.93 10.82
N PHE A 114 -0.74 10.30 11.42
CA PHE A 114 -0.75 11.13 12.61
C PHE A 114 -0.32 10.35 13.85
N HIS A 115 0.49 10.98 14.69
CA HIS A 115 0.95 10.40 15.95
C HIS A 115 -0.07 10.65 17.07
N ASP A 116 -0.48 9.61 17.79
CA ASP A 116 -1.34 9.66 18.99
C ASP A 116 -2.59 10.56 18.85
N ASP A 117 -3.35 10.41 17.76
CA ASP A 117 -4.56 11.20 17.44
C ASP A 117 -4.32 12.73 17.36
N CYS A 118 -3.07 13.17 17.30
CA CYS A 118 -2.73 14.58 17.24
C CYS A 118 -2.43 15.00 15.80
N ILE A 119 -3.36 15.74 15.19
CA ILE A 119 -3.21 16.31 13.83
C ILE A 119 -2.00 17.23 13.65
N ARG A 120 -1.29 17.56 14.74
CA ARG A 120 -0.09 18.43 14.73
C ARG A 120 1.19 17.65 14.47
N TYR A 121 1.21 16.37 14.84
CA TYR A 121 2.38 15.53 14.72
C TYR A 121 2.08 14.42 13.74
N PHE A 122 2.93 14.29 12.72
CA PHE A 122 2.89 13.13 11.87
C PHE A 122 4.27 12.49 11.81
N GLN A 123 4.28 11.18 11.56
CA GLN A 123 5.50 10.42 11.41
C GLN A 123 5.53 9.77 10.03
N VAL A 124 6.74 9.65 9.50
CA VAL A 124 7.01 8.88 8.29
C VAL A 124 7.66 7.57 8.74
N LEU A 125 6.98 6.47 8.49
CA LEU A 125 7.49 5.12 8.68
C LEU A 125 7.96 4.55 7.35
N GLU A 126 8.98 3.72 7.41
CA GLU A 126 9.51 2.99 6.27
C GLU A 126 9.52 1.48 6.58
N LEU A 127 9.04 0.68 5.63
CA LEU A 127 9.13 -0.77 5.72
C LEU A 127 10.55 -1.19 5.32
N LYS A 128 11.18 -2.05 6.13
CA LYS A 128 12.46 -2.64 5.75
C LYS A 128 12.36 -3.42 4.44
N ALA A 129 13.46 -3.46 3.68
CA ALA A 129 13.53 -4.19 2.41
C ALA A 129 13.23 -5.70 2.55
N ASP A 130 13.54 -6.29 3.70
CA ASP A 130 13.20 -7.69 4.03
C ASP A 130 11.73 -7.89 4.45
N CYS A 131 10.92 -6.83 4.38
CA CYS A 131 9.52 -6.79 4.80
C CYS A 131 9.30 -7.20 6.27
N SER A 132 10.34 -7.18 7.12
CA SER A 132 10.28 -7.73 8.49
C SER A 132 9.64 -6.82 9.53
N LYS A 133 9.75 -5.50 9.36
CA LYS A 133 9.15 -4.50 10.26
C LYS A 133 9.19 -3.10 9.67
N TRP A 134 8.30 -2.26 10.19
CA TRP A 134 8.33 -0.82 10.02
C TRP A 134 9.27 -0.16 11.03
N PHE A 135 9.87 0.96 10.65
CA PHE A 135 10.60 1.83 11.57
C PHE A 135 10.32 3.29 11.27
N VAL A 136 10.35 4.13 12.31
CA VAL A 136 10.16 5.58 12.17
C VAL A 136 11.40 6.17 11.52
N LYS A 137 11.22 6.77 10.34
CA LYS A 137 12.25 7.49 9.59
C LYS A 137 12.31 8.96 9.99
N HIS A 138 11.15 9.59 10.13
CA HIS A 138 11.03 11.00 10.52
C HIS A 138 9.86 11.22 11.47
N ARG A 139 10.00 12.19 12.37
CA ARG A 139 8.93 12.74 13.19
C ARG A 139 8.84 14.23 12.91
N ILE A 140 7.65 14.71 12.57
CA ILE A 140 7.44 16.08 12.10
C ILE A 140 6.39 16.73 12.99
N ASP A 141 6.73 17.92 13.48
CA ASP A 141 5.83 18.82 14.20
C ASP A 141 5.45 19.97 13.28
N LEU A 142 4.18 20.02 12.87
CA LEU A 142 3.66 21.06 12.01
C LEU A 142 3.73 22.45 12.67
N HIS A 143 3.77 22.55 14.01
CA HIS A 143 3.86 23.83 14.71
C HIS A 143 5.16 24.58 14.39
N LEU A 144 6.26 23.86 14.20
CA LEU A 144 7.54 24.47 13.81
C LEU A 144 7.46 25.08 12.41
N GLY A 145 6.70 24.45 11.51
CA GLY A 145 6.47 24.96 10.16
C GLY A 145 5.60 26.22 10.10
N VAL A 146 4.71 26.46 11.08
CA VAL A 146 3.82 27.64 11.11
C VAL A 146 4.60 28.94 11.25
N VAL A 147 5.69 28.89 12.02
CA VAL A 147 6.56 30.05 12.23
C VAL A 147 7.22 30.45 10.90
N ASP A 148 7.60 29.46 10.10
CA ASP A 148 8.29 29.67 8.83
C ASP A 148 7.31 29.87 7.65
N PHE A 149 6.07 29.35 7.75
CA PHE A 149 5.07 29.34 6.68
C PHE A 149 3.66 29.70 7.20
N PRO A 150 3.44 30.96 7.65
CA PRO A 150 2.17 31.39 8.22
C PRO A 150 0.98 31.35 7.24
N GLU A 151 1.23 31.24 5.94
CA GLU A 151 0.18 31.16 4.91
C GLU A 151 -0.58 29.82 4.91
N MET A 152 -0.03 28.77 5.54
CA MET A 152 -0.64 27.43 5.60
C MET A 152 -1.89 27.33 6.48
N TYR A 153 -2.25 28.41 7.20
CA TYR A 153 -3.39 28.46 8.14
C TYR A 153 -4.57 29.32 7.66
N ARG A 154 -4.64 29.66 6.37
CA ARG A 154 -5.75 30.45 5.81
C ARG A 154 -6.95 29.61 5.40
#